data_AF-A0ABD4XW66-F1
#
_entry.id   AF-A0ABD4XW66-F1
#
_cell.length_a   1.000
_cell.length_b   1.000
_cell.length_c   1.000
_cell.angle_alpha   90.00
_cell.angle_beta   90.00
_cell.angle_gamma   90.00
#
_symmetry.space_group_name_H-M   'P 1'
#
loop_
_entity.id
_entity.type
_entity.pdbx_description
1 polymer ?
#
loop_
_entity_poly.entity_id
_entity_poly.type
_entity_poly.pdbx_seq_one_letter_code
_entity_poly.pdbx_strand_id
1 'polypeptide(L)'
;MQSKFSLNDNDVRRLVADAESSADINLLRSHLYRLVNLRKEMGIAIREQAQNRNDLARIVQTAQQVLAEDRSTGLLSLLDRKGLISGYRTKLKAQLEANQALANTNADLRNKISSAAQAVASTQALRDQVGTLTRQLADLQAANQQALQQLEFARQDAASRPEALAAETPQNGPDEALLLTIQQQEATIAELQRQLDQAQSTLQDRHQAQAAAATQEAAASTPEIDQIRDMFAQQVSGYMADNLRLTRELRTTQETVDQLKGSLGQVEELLATANQENADGKELAAALQQQLDAAVEQRAGIEQMLSQREEAITLLQQQLEDARSALQSSEQNAAAIQTKLEGAMADITRQAETISSLTQDKDQLLEQVAELGKQNGLSQAQVAELQENIRNHIGQIEAIQHELDTTIQNWQESQTLDRQKIQDQSQEISRQSTQLEQLSATNLHLERHLGMLENRTERLLSIKQGLEASLKAGAEERQRLTALAKDTSYELLAAQRQNKALEATVQQQQSLINDLSSRLQTEKKVIHLAGPTARRAAEVEEEVPEFELPHQQDETPGHQM
;
A
#
# COMPACT_ATOMS: atom_id res chain seq x y z
N MET A 1 -13.77 111.94 45.95
CA MET A 1 -13.65 110.47 45.98
C MET A 1 -13.29 110.00 44.59
N GLN A 2 -12.25 109.19 44.40
CA GLN A 2 -11.99 108.55 43.10
C GLN A 2 -13.11 107.53 42.83
N SER A 3 -13.62 107.50 41.60
CA SER A 3 -14.64 106.51 41.20
C SER A 3 -14.04 105.12 41.28
N LYS A 4 -14.66 104.22 42.07
CA LYS A 4 -14.34 102.78 42.05
C LYS A 4 -14.85 102.07 40.79
N PHE A 5 -15.51 102.81 39.89
CA PHE A 5 -16.05 102.32 38.63
C PHE A 5 -15.37 103.01 37.44
N SER A 6 -14.07 102.76 37.27
CA SER A 6 -13.48 102.78 35.93
C SER A 6 -13.45 101.35 35.42
N LEU A 7 -14.41 101.00 34.56
CA LEU A 7 -14.18 99.89 33.62
C LEU A 7 -12.90 100.22 32.87
N ASN A 8 -11.93 99.30 32.85
CA ASN A 8 -10.76 99.48 32.01
C ASN A 8 -11.26 99.47 30.56
N ASP A 9 -10.93 100.51 29.79
CA ASP A 9 -11.55 100.74 28.48
C ASP A 9 -11.29 99.57 27.49
N ASN A 10 -10.21 98.82 27.75
CA ASN A 10 -9.87 97.55 27.10
C ASN A 10 -10.87 96.40 27.35
N ASP A 11 -11.47 96.31 28.54
CA ASP A 11 -12.40 95.23 28.88
C ASP A 11 -13.75 95.43 28.17
N VAL A 12 -14.22 96.67 28.05
CA VAL A 12 -15.42 97.01 27.28
C VAL A 12 -15.19 96.76 25.79
N ARG A 13 -14.03 97.16 25.26
CA ARG A 13 -13.66 96.90 23.86
C ARG A 13 -13.54 95.39 23.55
N ARG A 14 -12.99 94.58 24.46
CA ARG A 14 -12.98 93.11 24.33
C ARG A 14 -14.39 92.53 24.32
N LEU A 15 -15.24 92.93 25.27
CA LEU A 15 -16.63 92.48 25.33
C LEU A 15 -17.43 92.81 24.05
N VAL A 16 -17.13 93.94 23.41
CA VAL A 16 -17.73 94.30 22.11
C VAL A 16 -17.16 93.46 20.98
N ALA A 17 -15.83 93.29 20.88
CA ALA A 17 -15.17 92.51 19.82
C ALA A 17 -15.55 91.01 19.86
N ASP A 18 -15.60 90.41 21.05
CA ASP A 18 -15.99 89.01 21.23
C ASP A 18 -17.48 88.79 20.87
N ALA A 19 -18.34 89.80 21.13
CA ALA A 19 -19.77 89.77 20.79
C ALA A 19 -20.07 90.06 19.31
N GLU A 20 -19.14 90.68 18.57
CA GLU A 20 -19.24 90.90 17.12
C GLU A 20 -18.70 89.73 16.29
N SER A 21 -17.81 88.90 16.86
CA SER A 21 -17.06 87.87 16.11
C SER A 21 -17.33 86.42 16.53
N SER A 22 -17.85 86.15 17.73
CA SER A 22 -18.04 84.78 18.22
C SER A 22 -19.41 84.19 17.89
N ALA A 23 -19.42 82.93 17.43
CA ALA A 23 -20.61 82.10 17.28
C ALA A 23 -20.88 81.18 18.49
N ASP A 24 -20.03 81.20 19.53
CA ASP A 24 -20.21 80.35 20.71
C ASP A 24 -21.30 80.91 21.66
N ILE A 25 -22.44 80.23 21.65
CA ILE A 25 -23.61 80.54 22.46
C ILE A 25 -23.31 80.53 23.97
N ASN A 26 -22.39 79.68 24.45
CA ASN A 26 -22.05 79.61 25.88
C ASN A 26 -21.21 80.81 26.32
N LEU A 27 -20.29 81.26 25.47
CA LEU A 27 -19.50 82.48 25.70
C LEU A 27 -20.41 83.71 25.73
N LEU A 28 -21.27 83.88 24.72
CA LEU A 28 -22.25 84.97 24.64
C LEU A 28 -23.20 84.98 25.85
N ARG A 29 -23.65 83.81 26.31
CA ARG A 29 -24.50 83.66 27.51
C ARG A 29 -23.76 84.09 28.79
N SER A 30 -22.49 83.73 28.93
CA SER A 30 -21.64 84.18 30.05
C SER A 30 -21.50 85.71 30.11
N HIS A 31 -21.24 86.35 28.96
CA HIS A 31 -21.14 87.80 28.87
C HIS A 31 -22.47 88.51 29.18
N LEU A 32 -23.61 87.96 28.72
CA LEU A 32 -24.95 88.47 29.08
C LEU A 32 -25.19 88.42 30.59
N TYR A 33 -24.88 87.31 31.28
CA TYR A 33 -25.02 87.24 32.73
C TYR A 33 -24.15 88.27 33.46
N ARG A 34 -22.90 88.46 33.02
CA ARG A 34 -21.99 89.45 33.62
C ARG A 34 -22.49 90.89 33.44
N LEU A 35 -23.04 91.22 32.27
CA LEU A 35 -23.59 92.54 31.95
C LEU A 35 -24.92 92.82 32.68
N VAL A 36 -25.75 91.78 32.90
CA VAL A 36 -26.97 91.87 33.71
C VAL A 36 -26.64 92.12 35.19
N ASN A 37 -25.65 91.42 35.77
CA ASN A 37 -25.22 91.68 37.15
C ASN A 37 -24.67 93.11 37.33
N LEU A 38 -23.81 93.59 36.42
CA LEU A 38 -23.30 94.97 36.46
C LEU A 38 -24.43 96.01 36.38
N ARG A 39 -25.44 95.82 35.53
CA ARG A 39 -26.63 96.69 35.52
C ARG A 39 -27.44 96.63 36.81
N LYS A 40 -27.50 95.47 37.47
CA LYS A 40 -28.22 95.28 38.72
C LYS A 40 -27.54 96.01 39.88
N GLU A 41 -26.22 95.92 39.98
CA GLU A 41 -25.40 96.67 40.95
C GLU A 41 -25.50 98.19 40.73
N MET A 42 -25.37 98.64 39.48
CA MET A 42 -25.51 100.06 39.12
C MET A 42 -26.93 100.60 39.42
N GLY A 43 -27.96 99.80 39.19
CA GLY A 43 -29.36 100.13 39.51
C GLY A 43 -29.68 100.15 41.01
N ILE A 44 -28.85 99.52 41.86
CA ILE A 44 -28.92 99.64 43.32
C ILE A 44 -28.26 100.95 43.77
N ALA A 45 -27.07 101.28 43.26
CA ALA A 45 -26.36 102.51 43.59
C ALA A 45 -27.17 103.79 43.25
N ILE A 46 -27.82 103.82 42.08
CA ILE A 46 -28.73 104.91 41.69
C ILE A 46 -29.91 105.04 42.68
N ARG A 47 -30.38 103.92 43.23
CA ARG A 47 -31.53 103.87 44.15
C ARG A 47 -31.16 104.30 45.57
N GLU A 48 -29.96 103.96 46.04
CA GLU A 48 -29.40 104.51 47.30
C GLU A 48 -29.19 106.02 47.20
N GLN A 49 -28.66 106.51 46.07
CA GLN A 49 -28.43 107.94 45.87
C GLN A 49 -29.75 108.75 45.80
N ALA A 50 -30.84 108.13 45.32
CA ALA A 50 -32.18 108.71 45.28
C ALA A 50 -32.93 108.73 46.64
N GLN A 51 -32.44 108.04 47.68
CA GLN A 51 -33.09 108.04 49.00
C GLN A 51 -32.84 109.34 49.82
N ASN A 52 -31.92 110.21 49.39
CA ASN A 52 -31.71 111.52 50.01
C ASN A 52 -32.72 112.56 49.49
N ARG A 53 -33.55 113.06 50.42
CA ARG A 53 -34.96 113.41 50.19
C ARG A 53 -35.26 114.78 49.55
N ASN A 54 -34.35 115.39 48.79
CA ASN A 54 -34.46 116.84 48.47
C ASN A 54 -34.14 117.27 47.03
N ASP A 55 -34.21 116.36 46.05
CA ASP A 55 -33.48 116.57 44.79
C ASP A 55 -34.16 116.01 43.52
N LEU A 56 -35.48 116.17 43.38
CA LEU A 56 -36.23 115.73 42.18
C LEU A 56 -35.71 116.41 40.89
N ALA A 57 -35.24 117.66 41.00
CA ALA A 57 -34.55 118.38 39.93
C ALA A 57 -33.14 117.81 39.61
N ARG A 58 -32.34 117.44 40.63
CA ARG A 58 -31.06 116.75 40.40
C ARG A 58 -31.25 115.35 39.83
N ILE A 59 -32.28 114.59 40.23
CA ILE A 59 -32.57 113.27 39.66
C ILE A 59 -32.87 113.40 38.16
N VAL A 60 -33.67 114.39 37.76
CA VAL A 60 -33.90 114.76 36.35
C VAL A 60 -32.59 115.13 35.66
N GLN A 61 -31.74 115.96 36.28
CA GLN A 61 -30.46 116.40 35.74
C GLN A 61 -29.46 115.24 35.56
N THR A 62 -29.28 114.38 36.56
CA THR A 62 -28.41 113.20 36.50
C THR A 62 -28.90 112.17 35.48
N ALA A 63 -30.21 111.95 35.36
CA ALA A 63 -30.77 111.07 34.34
C ALA A 63 -30.57 111.64 32.91
N GLN A 64 -30.69 112.96 32.73
CA GLN A 64 -30.34 113.64 31.47
C GLN A 64 -28.85 113.54 31.17
N GLN A 65 -27.99 113.61 32.18
CA GLN A 65 -26.53 113.49 32.04
C GLN A 65 -26.11 112.08 31.61
N VAL A 66 -26.68 111.03 32.20
CA VAL A 66 -26.47 109.62 31.78
C VAL A 66 -26.96 109.37 30.35
N LEU A 67 -28.11 109.94 29.96
CA LEU A 67 -28.61 109.88 28.59
C LEU A 67 -27.75 110.68 27.58
N ALA A 68 -26.95 111.64 28.05
CA ALA A 68 -26.02 112.41 27.23
C ALA A 68 -24.66 111.70 27.09
N GLU A 69 -24.13 111.11 28.17
CA GLU A 69 -22.89 110.33 28.15
C GLU A 69 -23.01 109.08 27.26
N ASP A 70 -24.16 108.39 27.28
CA ASP A 70 -24.42 107.25 26.39
C ASP A 70 -24.37 107.60 24.88
N ARG A 71 -24.65 108.86 24.49
CA ARG A 71 -24.47 109.31 23.09
C ARG A 71 -23.01 109.24 22.63
N SER A 72 -22.04 109.23 23.55
CA SER A 72 -20.61 109.09 23.24
C SER A 72 -20.17 107.63 23.08
N THR A 73 -20.84 106.68 23.75
CA THR A 73 -20.49 105.25 23.74
C THR A 73 -21.30 104.40 22.75
N GLY A 74 -22.43 104.90 22.25
CA GLY A 74 -23.21 104.24 21.18
C GLY A 74 -23.96 102.95 21.57
N LEU A 75 -23.64 102.33 22.71
CA LEU A 75 -24.18 101.04 23.16
C LEU A 75 -25.71 101.00 23.27
N LEU A 76 -26.37 101.98 23.89
CA LEU A 76 -27.84 101.98 23.88
C LEU A 76 -28.38 102.24 22.46
N SER A 77 -27.72 103.01 21.59
CA SER A 77 -28.17 103.19 20.21
C SER A 77 -28.13 101.90 19.37
N LEU A 78 -27.17 101.01 19.65
CA LEU A 78 -27.08 99.67 19.07
C LEU A 78 -28.20 98.75 19.57
N LEU A 79 -28.50 98.78 20.87
CA LEU A 79 -29.61 98.03 21.48
C LEU A 79 -30.98 98.56 21.01
N ASP A 80 -31.09 99.86 20.76
CA ASP A 80 -32.29 100.54 20.23
C ASP A 80 -32.51 100.17 18.75
N ARG A 81 -31.45 100.19 17.92
CA ARG A 81 -31.48 99.67 16.53
C ARG A 81 -31.83 98.19 16.45
N LYS A 82 -31.41 97.36 17.41
CA LYS A 82 -31.81 95.95 17.52
C LYS A 82 -33.21 95.76 18.14
N GLY A 83 -33.95 96.84 18.41
CA GLY A 83 -35.33 96.80 18.93
C GLY A 83 -35.47 96.38 20.39
N LEU A 84 -34.36 96.09 21.09
CA LEU A 84 -34.36 95.46 22.41
C LEU A 84 -34.77 96.40 23.54
N ILE A 85 -34.66 97.73 23.34
CA ILE A 85 -34.90 98.73 24.39
C ILE A 85 -35.75 99.94 23.98
N SER A 86 -36.23 100.02 22.73
CA SER A 86 -36.93 101.20 22.20
C SER A 86 -38.17 101.57 23.02
N GLY A 87 -39.01 100.57 23.35
CA GLY A 87 -40.16 100.75 24.23
C GLY A 87 -39.81 101.21 25.64
N TYR A 88 -38.66 100.78 26.19
CA TYR A 88 -38.19 101.22 27.51
C TYR A 88 -37.61 102.64 27.46
N ARG A 89 -36.90 103.01 26.39
CA ARG A 89 -36.34 104.36 26.19
C ARG A 89 -37.43 105.40 26.07
N THR A 90 -38.48 105.11 25.28
CA THR A 90 -39.64 106.01 25.10
C THR A 90 -40.43 106.16 26.40
N LYS A 91 -40.68 105.07 27.14
CA LYS A 91 -41.34 105.13 28.45
C LYS A 91 -40.54 105.95 29.47
N LEU A 92 -39.22 105.75 29.53
CA LEU A 92 -38.35 106.52 30.43
C LEU A 92 -38.38 108.01 30.10
N LYS A 93 -38.31 108.39 28.81
CA LYS A 93 -38.36 109.80 28.38
C LYS A 93 -39.68 110.47 28.75
N ALA A 94 -40.81 109.82 28.47
CA ALA A 94 -42.13 110.33 28.82
C ALA A 94 -42.30 110.51 30.35
N GLN A 95 -41.77 109.56 31.14
CA GLN A 95 -41.79 109.65 32.61
C GLN A 95 -40.90 110.80 33.14
N LEU A 96 -39.78 111.08 32.47
CA LEU A 96 -38.87 112.18 32.80
C LEU A 96 -39.50 113.55 32.50
N GLU A 97 -40.18 113.67 31.36
CA GLU A 97 -40.95 114.86 30.96
C GLU A 97 -42.12 115.13 31.94
N ALA A 98 -42.88 114.09 32.32
CA ALA A 98 -43.94 114.20 33.32
C ALA A 98 -43.43 114.62 34.70
N ASN A 99 -42.30 114.07 35.17
CA ASN A 99 -41.67 114.45 36.43
C ASN A 99 -41.17 115.91 36.41
N GLN A 100 -40.68 116.39 35.27
CA GLN A 100 -40.23 117.78 35.13
C GLN A 100 -41.41 118.77 35.10
N ALA A 101 -42.55 118.40 34.50
CA ALA A 101 -43.79 119.16 34.62
C ALA A 101 -44.25 119.27 36.09
N LEU A 102 -44.31 118.16 36.82
CA LEU A 102 -44.66 118.13 38.24
C LEU A 102 -43.71 118.94 39.12
N ALA A 103 -42.42 118.99 38.81
CA ALA A 103 -41.45 119.82 39.51
C ALA A 103 -41.75 121.32 39.34
N ASN A 104 -42.12 121.75 38.14
CA ASN A 104 -42.49 123.13 37.86
C ASN A 104 -43.80 123.53 38.55
N THR A 105 -44.83 122.68 38.53
CA THR A 105 -46.10 122.92 39.25
C THR A 105 -45.88 123.05 40.77
N ASN A 106 -45.00 122.20 41.34
CA ASN A 106 -44.64 122.29 42.77
C ASN A 106 -43.88 123.59 43.12
N ALA A 107 -43.10 124.15 42.20
CA ALA A 107 -42.43 125.43 42.41
C ALA A 107 -43.45 126.60 42.44
N ASP A 108 -44.40 126.61 41.51
CA ASP A 108 -45.49 127.61 41.47
C ASP A 108 -46.38 127.54 42.72
N LEU A 109 -46.79 126.34 43.13
CA LEU A 109 -47.56 126.13 44.36
C LEU A 109 -46.82 126.61 45.61
N ARG A 110 -45.50 126.38 45.72
CA ARG A 110 -44.69 126.90 46.84
C ARG A 110 -44.67 128.43 46.87
N ASN A 111 -44.57 129.08 45.71
CA ASN A 111 -44.61 130.54 45.62
C ASN A 111 -45.97 131.10 46.06
N LYS A 112 -47.08 130.48 45.60
CA LYS A 112 -48.45 130.84 45.98
C LYS A 112 -48.74 130.63 47.48
N ILE A 113 -48.24 129.53 48.06
CA ILE A 113 -48.35 129.29 49.51
C ILE A 113 -47.54 130.34 50.29
N SER A 114 -46.36 130.72 49.82
CA SER A 114 -45.52 131.74 50.48
C SER A 114 -46.17 133.13 50.46
N SER A 115 -46.81 133.54 49.36
CA SER A 115 -47.50 134.84 49.29
C SER A 115 -48.78 134.84 50.14
N ALA A 116 -49.54 133.75 50.15
CA ALA A 116 -50.72 133.59 51.02
C ALA A 116 -50.34 133.65 52.51
N ALA A 117 -49.25 132.99 52.93
CA ALA A 117 -48.77 133.01 54.31
C ALA A 117 -48.38 134.42 54.79
N GLN A 118 -47.71 135.20 53.94
CA GLN A 118 -47.36 136.60 54.25
C GLN A 118 -48.61 137.49 54.38
N ALA A 119 -49.60 137.31 53.50
CA ALA A 119 -50.87 138.04 53.58
C ALA A 119 -51.61 137.76 54.90
N VAL A 120 -51.74 136.49 55.29
CA VAL A 120 -52.40 136.07 56.55
C VAL A 120 -51.69 136.66 57.77
N ALA A 121 -50.35 136.61 57.83
CA ALA A 121 -49.59 137.21 58.93
C ALA A 121 -49.84 138.72 59.06
N SER A 122 -49.91 139.45 57.93
CA SER A 122 -50.15 140.89 57.92
C SER A 122 -51.57 141.28 58.38
N THR A 123 -52.57 140.44 58.10
CA THR A 123 -53.96 140.66 58.57
C THR A 123 -54.12 140.31 60.05
N GLN A 124 -53.41 139.29 60.53
CA GLN A 124 -53.43 138.90 61.95
C GLN A 124 -52.85 140.02 62.83
N ALA A 125 -51.66 140.55 62.49
CA ALA A 125 -51.04 141.65 63.23
C ALA A 125 -51.93 142.91 63.32
N LEU A 126 -52.65 143.23 62.23
CA LEU A 126 -53.57 144.37 62.19
C LEU A 126 -54.81 144.14 63.08
N ARG A 127 -55.28 142.89 63.20
CA ARG A 127 -56.36 142.50 64.10
C ARG A 127 -55.95 142.58 65.57
N ASP A 128 -54.71 142.17 65.88
CA ASP A 128 -54.13 142.29 67.23
C ASP A 128 -53.89 143.76 67.62
N GLN A 129 -53.52 144.62 66.66
CA GLN A 129 -53.40 146.07 66.85
C GLN A 129 -54.75 146.73 67.17
N VAL A 130 -55.82 146.41 66.42
CA VAL A 130 -57.20 146.88 66.71
C VAL A 130 -57.62 146.44 68.12
N GLY A 131 -57.37 145.18 68.50
CA GLY A 131 -57.68 144.68 69.84
C GLY A 131 -56.92 145.40 70.96
N THR A 132 -55.67 145.79 70.71
CA THR A 132 -54.84 146.54 71.67
C THR A 132 -55.33 147.98 71.83
N LEU A 133 -55.55 148.69 70.72
CA LEU A 133 -56.09 150.06 70.72
C LEU A 133 -57.48 150.11 71.41
N THR A 134 -58.36 149.13 71.14
CA THR A 134 -59.69 149.07 71.76
C THR A 134 -59.61 148.97 73.29
N ARG A 135 -58.68 148.17 73.84
CA ARG A 135 -58.48 148.07 75.30
C ARG A 135 -57.93 149.37 75.88
N GLN A 136 -56.85 149.89 75.29
CA GLN A 136 -56.25 151.16 75.74
C GLN A 136 -57.28 152.30 75.78
N LEU A 137 -58.17 152.34 74.80
CA LEU A 137 -59.24 153.34 74.69
C LEU A 137 -60.31 153.16 75.77
N ALA A 138 -60.72 151.92 76.06
CA ALA A 138 -61.65 151.61 77.15
C ALA A 138 -61.06 151.95 78.53
N ASP A 139 -59.78 151.62 78.77
CA ASP A 139 -59.09 151.92 80.02
C ASP A 139 -58.95 153.44 80.23
N LEU A 140 -58.61 154.20 79.18
CA LEU A 140 -58.53 155.66 79.22
C LEU A 140 -59.89 156.33 79.40
N GLN A 141 -60.95 155.82 78.76
CA GLN A 141 -62.31 156.31 78.97
C GLN A 141 -62.79 156.05 80.40
N ALA A 142 -62.49 154.90 80.99
CA ALA A 142 -62.81 154.61 82.38
C ALA A 142 -62.04 155.54 83.35
N ALA A 143 -60.75 155.79 83.10
CA ALA A 143 -59.95 156.74 83.88
C ALA A 143 -60.48 158.18 83.77
N ASN A 144 -60.93 158.61 82.59
CA ASN A 144 -61.53 159.92 82.39
C ASN A 144 -62.89 160.06 83.10
N GLN A 145 -63.76 159.04 83.04
CA GLN A 145 -65.00 159.02 83.83
C GLN A 145 -64.73 159.09 85.34
N GLN A 146 -63.69 158.43 85.85
CA GLN A 146 -63.28 158.56 87.25
C GLN A 146 -62.78 159.98 87.58
N ALA A 147 -61.98 160.60 86.71
CA ALA A 147 -61.52 161.98 86.88
C ALA A 147 -62.69 162.99 86.87
N LEU A 148 -63.66 162.82 85.98
CA LEU A 148 -64.91 163.60 85.94
C LEU A 148 -65.72 163.47 87.23
N GLN A 149 -65.90 162.25 87.75
CA GLN A 149 -66.58 162.02 89.03
C GLN A 149 -65.83 162.65 90.20
N GLN A 150 -64.49 162.61 90.20
CA GLN A 150 -63.66 163.26 91.22
C GLN A 150 -63.78 164.79 91.15
N LEU A 151 -63.85 165.37 89.95
CA LEU A 151 -64.09 166.80 89.73
C LEU A 151 -65.49 167.21 90.22
N GLU A 152 -66.54 166.45 89.89
CA GLU A 152 -67.89 166.70 90.42
C GLU A 152 -67.95 166.63 91.94
N PHE A 153 -67.28 165.65 92.55
CA PHE A 153 -67.19 165.53 94.00
C PHE A 153 -66.43 166.72 94.63
N ALA A 154 -65.28 167.11 94.05
CA ALA A 154 -64.50 168.27 94.51
C ALA A 154 -65.32 169.56 94.44
N ARG A 155 -66.14 169.74 93.40
CA ARG A 155 -67.06 170.88 93.27
C ARG A 155 -68.20 170.86 94.29
N GLN A 156 -68.77 169.70 94.60
CA GLN A 156 -69.82 169.58 95.61
C GLN A 156 -69.29 169.84 97.03
N ASP A 157 -68.09 169.34 97.35
CA ASP A 157 -67.41 169.58 98.64
C ASP A 157 -66.98 171.05 98.78
N ALA A 158 -66.53 171.70 97.69
CA ALA A 158 -66.29 173.13 97.66
C ALA A 158 -67.58 173.97 97.84
N ALA A 159 -68.69 173.57 97.22
CA ALA A 159 -69.97 174.28 97.29
C ALA A 159 -70.70 174.16 98.65
N SER A 160 -70.27 173.25 99.53
CA SER A 160 -70.90 173.01 100.83
C SER A 160 -70.12 173.58 102.03
N ARG A 161 -69.03 174.33 101.79
CA ARG A 161 -68.32 175.09 102.85
C ARG A 161 -69.01 176.43 103.17
N PRO A 162 -69.27 176.76 104.45
CA PRO A 162 -69.83 178.05 104.84
C PRO A 162 -68.81 179.20 104.68
N GLU A 163 -69.30 180.38 104.27
CA GLU A 163 -68.51 181.54 103.79
C GLU A 163 -67.47 182.13 104.78
N ALA A 164 -67.48 181.74 106.06
CA ALA A 164 -66.59 182.30 107.08
C ALA A 164 -65.15 181.73 107.09
N LEU A 165 -64.84 180.72 106.26
CA LEU A 165 -63.52 180.04 106.21
C LEU A 165 -62.94 179.90 104.80
N ALA A 166 -63.51 180.58 103.81
CA ALA A 166 -63.06 180.52 102.41
C ALA A 166 -61.86 181.44 102.07
N ALA A 167 -61.37 182.23 103.02
CA ALA A 167 -60.46 183.35 102.75
C ALA A 167 -58.94 182.99 102.66
N GLU A 168 -58.51 181.82 103.12
CA GLU A 168 -57.07 181.46 103.20
C GLU A 168 -56.76 180.03 102.72
N THR A 169 -57.05 179.73 101.44
CA THR A 169 -56.42 178.61 100.73
C THR A 169 -55.69 179.10 99.47
N PRO A 170 -54.47 178.62 99.16
CA PRO A 170 -53.69 179.09 98.01
C PRO A 170 -54.40 178.88 96.66
N GLN A 171 -54.07 179.75 95.69
CA GLN A 171 -54.76 179.92 94.40
C GLN A 171 -54.75 178.73 93.41
N ASN A 172 -54.24 177.55 93.79
CA ASN A 172 -54.29 176.33 92.96
C ASN A 172 -55.10 175.25 93.69
N GLY A 173 -56.41 175.23 93.47
CA GLY A 173 -57.29 174.18 94.00
C GLY A 173 -57.19 172.86 93.22
N PRO A 174 -57.58 171.70 93.81
CA PRO A 174 -57.53 170.41 93.14
C PRO A 174 -58.39 170.33 91.86
N ASP A 175 -59.39 171.20 91.71
CA ASP A 175 -60.30 171.25 90.56
C ASP A 175 -59.58 171.59 89.24
N GLU A 176 -58.57 172.47 89.27
CA GLU A 176 -57.86 172.90 88.06
C GLU A 176 -56.89 171.83 87.54
N ALA A 177 -56.24 171.09 88.44
CA ALA A 177 -55.37 169.96 88.09
C ALA A 177 -56.18 168.78 87.51
N LEU A 178 -57.38 168.52 88.04
CA LEU A 178 -58.30 167.53 87.49
C LEU A 178 -58.83 167.96 86.10
N LEU A 179 -59.20 169.23 85.92
CA LEU A 179 -59.58 169.79 84.62
C LEU A 179 -58.50 169.62 83.55
N LEU A 180 -57.24 169.91 83.88
CA LEU A 180 -56.12 169.73 82.96
C LEU A 180 -55.89 168.26 82.61
N THR A 181 -56.06 167.37 83.60
CA THR A 181 -55.96 165.91 83.42
C THR A 181 -57.07 165.39 82.50
N ILE A 182 -58.31 165.85 82.70
CA ILE A 182 -59.46 165.50 81.86
C ILE A 182 -59.24 165.97 80.41
N GLN A 183 -58.83 167.22 80.18
CA GLN A 183 -58.52 167.71 78.83
C GLN A 183 -57.41 166.89 78.15
N GLN A 184 -56.35 166.54 78.89
CA GLN A 184 -55.25 165.75 78.35
C GLN A 184 -55.67 164.30 78.04
N GLN A 185 -56.55 163.71 78.85
CA GLN A 185 -57.17 162.42 78.59
C GLN A 185 -58.15 162.47 77.41
N GLU A 186 -58.99 163.50 77.27
CA GLU A 186 -59.88 163.70 76.12
C GLU A 186 -59.10 163.80 74.81
N ALA A 187 -58.02 164.59 74.78
CA ALA A 187 -57.14 164.68 73.61
C ALA A 187 -56.49 163.32 73.25
N THR A 188 -56.11 162.53 74.26
CA THR A 188 -55.53 161.20 74.06
C THR A 188 -56.59 160.18 73.59
N ILE A 189 -57.82 160.26 74.09
CA ILE A 189 -58.95 159.44 73.65
C ILE A 189 -59.29 159.75 72.19
N ALA A 190 -59.32 161.02 71.80
CA ALA A 190 -59.59 161.43 70.41
C ALA A 190 -58.52 160.92 69.43
N GLU A 191 -57.25 160.95 69.81
CA GLU A 191 -56.16 160.40 68.98
C GLU A 191 -56.22 158.86 68.91
N LEU A 192 -56.48 158.17 70.02
CA LEU A 192 -56.68 156.72 70.01
C LEU A 192 -57.93 156.30 69.21
N GLN A 193 -59.00 157.10 69.23
CA GLN A 193 -60.20 156.87 68.41
C GLN A 193 -59.83 156.96 66.93
N ARG A 194 -59.12 158.03 66.53
CA ARG A 194 -58.64 158.20 65.16
C ARG A 194 -57.73 157.05 64.70
N GLN A 195 -56.83 156.57 65.55
CA GLN A 195 -55.96 155.42 65.23
C GLN A 195 -56.74 154.11 65.14
N LEU A 196 -57.74 153.92 66.00
CA LEU A 196 -58.63 152.77 65.96
C LEU A 196 -59.47 152.75 64.68
N ASP A 197 -60.07 153.89 64.30
CA ASP A 197 -60.85 154.05 63.07
C ASP A 197 -60.00 153.78 61.81
N GLN A 198 -58.76 154.29 61.77
CA GLN A 198 -57.81 154.01 60.69
C GLN A 198 -57.45 152.52 60.61
N ALA A 199 -57.20 151.87 61.75
CA ALA A 199 -56.89 150.44 61.80
C ALA A 199 -58.09 149.58 61.39
N GLN A 200 -59.31 149.95 61.81
CA GLN A 200 -60.56 149.28 61.42
C GLN A 200 -60.85 149.44 59.92
N SER A 201 -60.73 150.65 59.35
CA SER A 201 -60.87 150.88 57.91
C SER A 201 -59.90 150.02 57.10
N THR A 202 -58.62 150.03 57.48
CA THR A 202 -57.57 149.23 56.80
C THR A 202 -57.86 147.72 56.87
N LEU A 203 -58.44 147.26 57.98
CA LEU A 203 -58.83 145.86 58.16
C LEU A 203 -60.07 145.50 57.32
N GLN A 204 -61.03 146.43 57.18
CA GLN A 204 -62.23 146.26 56.35
C GLN A 204 -61.90 146.26 54.85
N ASP A 205 -61.01 147.15 54.39
CA ASP A 205 -60.49 147.18 53.02
C ASP A 205 -59.79 145.85 52.65
N ARG A 206 -58.98 145.31 53.58
CA ARG A 206 -58.37 143.98 53.40
C ARG A 206 -59.39 142.85 53.32
N HIS A 207 -60.44 142.89 54.13
CA HIS A 207 -61.51 141.89 54.06
C HIS A 207 -62.27 141.95 52.71
N GLN A 208 -62.54 143.14 52.17
CA GLN A 208 -63.15 143.28 50.84
C GLN A 208 -62.22 142.79 49.73
N ALA A 209 -60.93 143.14 49.77
CA ALA A 209 -59.94 142.67 48.80
C ALA A 209 -59.80 141.14 48.80
N GLN A 210 -59.83 140.49 49.97
CA GLN A 210 -59.80 139.04 50.09
C GLN A 210 -61.07 138.36 49.53
N ALA A 211 -62.26 138.95 49.73
CA ALA A 211 -63.50 138.45 49.16
C ALA A 211 -63.54 138.58 47.62
N ALA A 212 -63.00 139.66 47.06
CA ALA A 212 -62.88 139.87 45.62
C ALA A 212 -61.87 138.89 44.97
N ALA A 213 -60.75 138.58 45.63
CA ALA A 213 -59.78 137.60 45.15
C ALA A 213 -60.36 136.18 45.12
N ALA A 214 -61.01 135.75 46.21
CA ALA A 214 -61.62 134.43 46.30
C ALA A 214 -62.74 134.18 45.26
N THR A 215 -63.46 135.23 44.86
CA THR A 215 -64.50 135.14 43.82
C THR A 215 -63.93 135.11 42.40
N GLN A 216 -62.76 135.74 42.15
CA GLN A 216 -62.05 135.59 40.88
C GLN A 216 -61.40 134.21 40.71
N GLU A 217 -60.78 133.66 41.75
CA GLU A 217 -60.21 132.29 41.68
C GLU A 217 -61.30 131.24 41.42
N ALA A 218 -62.44 131.31 42.12
CA ALA A 218 -63.54 130.37 41.90
C ALA A 218 -64.11 130.42 40.46
N ALA A 219 -64.16 131.60 39.83
CA ALA A 219 -64.59 131.74 38.45
C ALA A 219 -63.57 131.14 37.45
N ALA A 220 -62.26 131.29 37.72
CA ALA A 220 -61.20 130.76 36.86
C ALA A 220 -61.10 129.23 36.89
N SER A 221 -61.34 128.58 38.03
CA SER A 221 -61.22 127.12 38.18
C SER A 221 -62.32 126.29 37.50
N THR A 222 -63.43 126.92 37.08
CA THR A 222 -64.59 126.18 36.54
C THR A 222 -64.28 125.49 35.19
N PRO A 223 -63.77 126.17 34.14
CA PRO A 223 -63.41 125.51 32.88
C PRO A 223 -62.23 124.53 32.99
N GLU A 224 -61.35 124.70 33.98
CA GLU A 224 -60.24 123.76 34.25
C GLU A 224 -60.77 122.41 34.75
N ILE A 225 -61.83 122.41 35.58
CA ILE A 225 -62.48 121.19 36.07
C ILE A 225 -63.12 120.40 34.92
N ASP A 226 -63.76 121.07 33.96
CA ASP A 226 -64.36 120.40 32.80
C ASP A 226 -63.28 119.83 31.85
N GLN A 227 -62.17 120.55 31.62
CA GLN A 227 -61.02 119.98 30.88
C GLN A 227 -60.42 118.76 31.58
N ILE A 228 -60.27 118.79 32.91
CA ILE A 228 -59.82 117.63 33.69
C ILE A 228 -60.79 116.46 33.53
N ARG A 229 -62.10 116.73 33.52
CA ARG A 229 -63.15 115.72 33.36
C ARG A 229 -63.11 115.06 31.98
N ASP A 230 -62.95 115.85 30.92
CA ASP A 230 -62.82 115.34 29.55
C ASP A 230 -61.51 114.58 29.34
N MET A 231 -60.39 115.07 29.88
CA MET A 231 -59.13 114.33 29.91
C MET A 231 -59.26 112.99 30.64
N PHE A 232 -59.96 112.95 31.78
CA PHE A 232 -60.19 111.72 32.53
C PHE A 232 -61.10 110.76 31.75
N ALA A 233 -62.15 111.26 31.08
CA ALA A 233 -63.02 110.45 30.23
C ALA A 233 -62.25 109.85 29.02
N GLN A 234 -61.38 110.65 28.37
CA GLN A 234 -60.51 110.16 27.29
C GLN A 234 -59.49 109.13 27.80
N GLN A 235 -58.88 109.36 28.97
CA GLN A 235 -57.96 108.40 29.59
C GLN A 235 -58.66 107.08 29.95
N VAL A 236 -59.84 107.13 30.57
CA VAL A 236 -60.64 105.93 30.88
C VAL A 236 -61.05 105.18 29.61
N SER A 237 -61.46 105.89 28.56
CA SER A 237 -61.77 105.29 27.25
C SER A 237 -60.54 104.63 26.62
N GLY A 238 -59.38 105.30 26.65
CA GLY A 238 -58.10 104.75 26.21
C GLY A 238 -57.69 103.50 26.99
N TYR A 239 -57.77 103.53 28.32
CA TYR A 239 -57.50 102.37 29.17
C TYR A 239 -58.48 101.22 28.92
N MET A 240 -59.76 101.48 28.66
CA MET A 240 -60.73 100.44 28.29
C MET A 240 -60.39 99.82 26.92
N ALA A 241 -60.03 100.63 25.93
CA ALA A 241 -59.62 100.14 24.61
C ALA A 241 -58.33 99.31 24.68
N ASP A 242 -57.33 99.77 25.45
CA ASP A 242 -56.10 99.02 25.70
C ASP A 242 -56.35 97.72 26.47
N ASN A 243 -57.22 97.73 27.48
CA ASN A 243 -57.54 96.53 28.25
C ASN A 243 -58.30 95.49 27.40
N LEU A 244 -59.21 95.94 26.53
CA LEU A 244 -59.86 95.07 25.53
C LEU A 244 -58.86 94.51 24.51
N ARG A 245 -57.88 95.31 24.06
CA ARG A 245 -56.80 94.85 23.19
C ARG A 245 -55.92 93.81 23.89
N LEU A 246 -55.41 94.12 25.08
CA LEU A 246 -54.60 93.21 25.90
C LEU A 246 -55.34 91.92 26.24
N THR A 247 -56.66 91.97 26.47
CA THR A 247 -57.48 90.77 26.69
C THR A 247 -57.56 89.89 25.43
N ARG A 248 -57.65 90.48 24.23
CA ARG A 248 -57.59 89.74 22.96
C ARG A 248 -56.20 89.15 22.71
N GLU A 249 -55.14 89.92 22.95
CA GLU A 249 -53.75 89.47 22.83
C GLU A 249 -53.41 88.36 23.85
N LEU A 250 -53.94 88.46 25.09
CA LEU A 250 -53.84 87.40 26.10
C LEU A 250 -54.59 86.14 25.67
N ARG A 251 -55.77 86.29 25.06
CA ARG A 251 -56.54 85.15 24.55
C ARG A 251 -55.83 84.47 23.38
N THR A 252 -55.33 85.21 22.39
CA THR A 252 -54.61 84.60 21.26
C THR A 252 -53.30 83.97 21.69
N THR A 253 -52.57 84.58 22.64
CA THR A 253 -51.37 83.95 23.22
C THR A 253 -51.70 82.71 24.06
N GLN A 254 -52.83 82.69 24.78
CA GLN A 254 -53.28 81.47 25.47
C GLN A 254 -53.65 80.36 24.46
N GLU A 255 -54.39 80.70 23.39
CA GLU A 255 -54.75 79.77 22.32
C GLU A 255 -53.49 79.19 21.62
N THR A 256 -52.46 80.01 21.36
CA THR A 256 -51.18 79.49 20.82
C THR A 256 -50.37 78.68 21.83
N VAL A 257 -50.40 79.03 23.12
CA VAL A 257 -49.74 78.25 24.18
C VAL A 257 -50.37 76.87 24.33
N ASP A 258 -51.70 76.77 24.28
CA ASP A 258 -52.39 75.48 24.40
C ASP A 258 -52.25 74.64 23.12
N GLN A 259 -52.19 75.26 21.93
CA GLN A 259 -51.76 74.58 20.70
C GLN A 259 -50.33 74.04 20.82
N LEU A 260 -49.38 74.86 21.28
CA LEU A 260 -47.98 74.46 21.47
C LEU A 260 -47.82 73.34 22.50
N LYS A 261 -48.61 73.32 23.58
CA LYS A 261 -48.66 72.18 24.51
C LYS A 261 -49.19 70.91 23.84
N GLY A 262 -50.25 71.03 23.03
CA GLY A 262 -50.78 69.90 22.25
C GLY A 262 -49.74 69.32 21.29
N SER A 263 -49.06 70.18 20.53
CA SER A 263 -47.96 69.77 19.64
C SER A 263 -46.76 69.22 20.40
N LEU A 264 -46.42 69.76 21.57
CA LEU A 264 -45.34 69.24 22.42
C LEU A 264 -45.67 67.82 22.90
N GLY A 265 -46.88 67.57 23.40
CA GLY A 265 -47.31 66.24 23.82
C GLY A 265 -47.28 65.22 22.68
N GLN A 266 -47.69 65.61 21.46
CA GLN A 266 -47.57 64.77 20.27
C GLN A 266 -46.10 64.45 19.91
N VAL A 267 -45.20 65.43 20.03
CA VAL A 267 -43.76 65.23 19.79
C VAL A 267 -43.13 64.35 20.87
N GLU A 268 -43.54 64.47 22.13
CA GLU A 268 -43.10 63.61 23.24
C GLU A 268 -43.57 62.16 23.05
N GLU A 269 -44.81 61.94 22.60
CA GLU A 269 -45.36 60.62 22.27
C GLU A 269 -44.66 59.97 21.06
N LEU A 270 -44.41 60.74 19.99
CA LEU A 270 -43.63 60.28 18.83
C LEU A 270 -42.18 59.96 19.22
N LEU A 271 -41.56 60.76 20.09
CA LEU A 271 -40.20 60.52 20.58
C LEU A 271 -40.14 59.27 21.47
N ALA A 272 -41.15 59.03 22.32
CA ALA A 272 -41.26 57.81 23.10
C ALA A 272 -41.41 56.58 22.20
N THR A 273 -42.26 56.66 21.18
CA THR A 273 -42.48 55.60 20.19
C THR A 273 -41.19 55.29 19.42
N ALA A 274 -40.53 56.30 18.86
CA ALA A 274 -39.28 56.13 18.11
C ALA A 274 -38.12 55.61 18.99
N ASN A 275 -38.10 55.96 20.29
CA ASN A 275 -37.14 55.39 21.23
C ASN A 275 -37.42 53.89 21.52
N GLN A 276 -38.68 53.49 21.60
CA GLN A 276 -39.07 52.09 21.75
C GLN A 276 -38.70 51.28 20.49
N GLU A 277 -39.08 51.76 19.30
CA GLU A 277 -38.71 51.11 18.02
C GLU A 277 -37.18 50.95 17.85
N ASN A 278 -36.40 51.92 18.34
CA ASN A 278 -34.94 51.86 18.34
C ASN A 278 -34.37 50.90 19.42
N ALA A 279 -35.08 50.67 20.53
CA ALA A 279 -34.73 49.63 21.49
C ALA A 279 -35.01 48.25 20.91
N ASP A 280 -36.23 48.02 20.40
CA ASP A 280 -36.66 46.77 19.77
C ASP A 280 -35.75 46.43 18.57
N GLY A 281 -35.39 47.42 17.75
CA GLY A 281 -34.46 47.27 16.63
C GLY A 281 -33.04 46.89 17.05
N LYS A 282 -32.56 47.35 18.22
CA LYS A 282 -31.26 46.93 18.78
C LYS A 282 -31.30 45.51 19.32
N GLU A 283 -32.39 45.11 19.98
CA GLU A 283 -32.57 43.73 20.44
C GLU A 283 -32.63 42.76 19.26
N LEU A 284 -33.38 43.11 18.20
CA LEU A 284 -33.43 42.34 16.96
C LEU A 284 -32.04 42.26 16.29
N ALA A 285 -31.30 43.36 16.21
CA ALA A 285 -29.95 43.36 15.64
C ALA A 285 -28.98 42.48 16.45
N ALA A 286 -29.05 42.51 17.78
CA ALA A 286 -28.26 41.63 18.65
C ALA A 286 -28.62 40.15 18.48
N ALA A 287 -29.91 39.83 18.38
CA ALA A 287 -30.37 38.46 18.13
C ALA A 287 -29.93 37.94 16.74
N LEU A 288 -30.01 38.77 15.71
CA LEU A 288 -29.52 38.44 14.37
C LEU A 288 -28.00 38.26 14.33
N GLN A 289 -27.23 39.08 15.06
CA GLN A 289 -25.78 38.89 15.17
C GLN A 289 -25.45 37.56 15.85
N GLN A 290 -26.13 37.23 16.96
CA GLN A 290 -25.92 35.95 17.65
C GLN A 290 -26.26 34.73 16.76
N GLN A 291 -27.32 34.82 15.94
CA GLN A 291 -27.65 33.79 14.95
C GLN A 291 -26.59 33.69 13.85
N LEU A 292 -26.05 34.82 13.38
CA LEU A 292 -24.98 34.84 12.39
C LEU A 292 -23.69 34.20 12.92
N ASP A 293 -23.28 34.56 14.14
CA ASP A 293 -22.08 34.01 14.78
C ASP A 293 -22.19 32.49 14.96
N ALA A 294 -23.34 32.00 15.43
CA ALA A 294 -23.62 30.57 15.55
C ALA A 294 -23.63 29.85 14.19
N ALA A 295 -24.16 30.48 13.14
CA ALA A 295 -24.14 29.92 11.78
C ALA A 295 -22.73 29.88 11.19
N VAL A 296 -21.87 30.87 11.50
CA VAL A 296 -20.46 30.88 11.10
C VAL A 296 -19.67 29.77 11.80
N GLU A 297 -19.89 29.56 13.10
CA GLU A 297 -19.27 28.47 13.87
C GLU A 297 -19.70 27.09 13.34
N GLN A 298 -21.00 26.88 13.06
CA GLN A 298 -21.48 25.66 12.42
C GLN A 298 -20.85 25.45 11.03
N ARG A 299 -20.70 26.51 10.23
CA ARG A 299 -20.06 26.41 8.90
C ARG A 299 -18.60 25.99 9.01
N ALA A 300 -17.85 26.57 9.95
CA ALA A 300 -16.46 26.19 10.20
C ALA A 300 -16.32 24.72 10.65
N GLY A 301 -17.24 24.24 11.50
CA GLY A 301 -17.29 22.83 11.89
C GLY A 301 -17.60 21.89 10.72
N ILE A 302 -18.48 22.30 9.79
CA ILE A 302 -18.77 21.54 8.57
C ILE A 302 -17.58 21.55 7.61
N GLU A 303 -16.91 22.69 7.41
CA GLU A 303 -15.69 22.81 6.60
C GLU A 303 -14.58 21.89 7.14
N GLN A 304 -14.39 21.82 8.46
CA GLN A 304 -13.44 20.90 9.08
C GLN A 304 -13.81 19.41 8.86
N MET A 305 -15.10 19.05 9.02
CA MET A 305 -15.57 17.68 8.76
C MET A 305 -15.45 17.28 7.28
N LEU A 306 -15.61 18.22 6.35
CA LEU A 306 -15.41 17.97 4.92
C LEU A 306 -13.93 17.69 4.62
N SER A 307 -13.02 18.53 5.12
CA SER A 307 -11.57 18.32 4.96
C SER A 307 -11.10 16.96 5.51
N GLN A 308 -11.56 16.57 6.71
CA GLN A 308 -11.27 15.23 7.27
C GLN A 308 -11.83 14.08 6.42
N ARG A 309 -12.98 14.29 5.77
CA ARG A 309 -13.56 13.29 4.84
C ARG A 309 -12.79 13.21 3.53
N GLU A 310 -12.29 14.33 3.00
CA GLU A 310 -11.45 14.35 1.80
C GLU A 310 -10.14 13.59 2.05
N GLU A 311 -9.46 13.81 3.18
CA GLU A 311 -8.29 13.04 3.60
C GLU A 311 -8.59 11.53 3.68
N ALA A 312 -9.71 11.15 4.31
CA ALA A 312 -10.12 9.75 4.42
C ALA A 312 -10.47 9.11 3.06
N ILE A 313 -11.08 9.87 2.14
CA ILE A 313 -11.37 9.42 0.77
C ILE A 313 -10.06 9.20 0.00
N THR A 314 -9.09 10.12 0.10
CA THR A 314 -7.77 9.97 -0.54
C THR A 314 -7.05 8.72 -0.04
N LEU A 315 -7.07 8.48 1.28
CA LEU A 315 -6.47 7.27 1.87
C LEU A 315 -7.13 5.98 1.37
N LEU A 316 -8.48 5.94 1.33
CA LEU A 316 -9.22 4.78 0.82
C LEU A 316 -8.98 4.55 -0.68
N GLN A 317 -8.85 5.60 -1.49
CA GLN A 317 -8.50 5.49 -2.90
C GLN A 317 -7.11 4.87 -3.09
N GLN A 318 -6.12 5.31 -2.29
CA GLN A 318 -4.77 4.75 -2.34
C GLN A 318 -4.75 3.27 -1.93
N GLN A 319 -5.40 2.91 -0.82
CA GLN A 319 -5.52 1.52 -0.37
C GLN A 319 -6.20 0.60 -1.40
N LEU A 320 -7.18 1.12 -2.14
CA LEU A 320 -7.89 0.38 -3.18
C LEU A 320 -7.00 0.13 -4.41
N GLU A 321 -6.13 1.08 -4.77
CA GLU A 321 -5.18 0.93 -5.88
C GLU A 321 -3.99 0.01 -5.51
N ASP A 322 -3.51 0.08 -4.27
CA ASP A 322 -2.54 -0.88 -3.73
C ASP A 322 -3.11 -2.31 -3.75
N ALA A 323 -4.38 -2.49 -3.34
CA ALA A 323 -5.07 -3.78 -3.36
C ALA A 323 -5.29 -4.31 -4.79
N ARG A 324 -5.60 -3.45 -5.77
CA ARG A 324 -5.68 -3.83 -7.19
C ARG A 324 -4.34 -4.29 -7.72
N SER A 325 -3.26 -3.56 -7.41
CA SER A 325 -1.90 -3.91 -7.84
C SER A 325 -1.46 -5.26 -7.26
N ALA A 326 -1.78 -5.51 -5.98
CA ALA A 326 -1.54 -6.80 -5.33
C ALA A 326 -2.36 -7.94 -5.96
N LEU A 327 -3.64 -7.71 -6.28
CA LEU A 327 -4.50 -8.69 -6.96
C LEU A 327 -3.95 -9.04 -8.35
N GLN A 328 -3.59 -8.03 -9.16
CA GLN A 328 -3.03 -8.24 -10.49
C GLN A 328 -1.72 -9.06 -10.44
N SER A 329 -0.85 -8.79 -9.45
CA SER A 329 0.36 -9.60 -9.22
C SER A 329 0.01 -11.05 -8.83
N SER A 330 -1.01 -11.24 -7.99
CA SER A 330 -1.49 -12.57 -7.61
C SER A 330 -2.07 -13.35 -8.80
N GLU A 331 -2.81 -12.69 -9.69
CA GLU A 331 -3.36 -13.30 -10.91
C GLU A 331 -2.25 -13.71 -11.89
N GLN A 332 -1.23 -12.86 -12.07
CA GLN A 332 -0.04 -13.19 -12.88
C GLN A 332 0.73 -14.39 -12.30
N ASN A 333 0.90 -14.44 -10.97
CA ASN A 333 1.52 -15.58 -10.29
C ASN A 333 0.69 -16.86 -10.43
N ALA A 334 -0.64 -16.78 -10.30
CA ALA A 334 -1.54 -17.91 -10.51
C ALA A 334 -1.45 -18.44 -11.94
N ALA A 335 -1.45 -17.56 -12.96
CA ALA A 335 -1.26 -17.94 -14.35
C ALA A 335 0.12 -18.60 -14.61
N ALA A 336 1.19 -18.07 -14.01
CA ALA A 336 2.52 -18.67 -14.11
C ALA A 336 2.61 -20.06 -13.44
N ILE A 337 1.88 -20.28 -12.34
CA ILE A 337 1.76 -21.59 -11.68
C ILE A 337 0.93 -22.55 -12.54
N GLN A 338 -0.18 -22.08 -13.11
CA GLN A 338 -1.03 -22.83 -14.05
C GLN A 338 -0.21 -23.37 -15.23
N THR A 339 0.56 -22.52 -15.92
CA THR A 339 1.42 -22.94 -17.04
C THR A 339 2.52 -23.94 -16.61
N LYS A 340 3.09 -23.77 -15.42
CA LYS A 340 4.06 -24.75 -14.88
C LYS A 340 3.42 -26.11 -14.57
N LEU A 341 2.19 -26.10 -14.06
CA LEU A 341 1.42 -27.32 -13.78
C LEU A 341 1.07 -28.05 -15.08
N GLU A 342 0.59 -27.33 -16.09
CA GLU A 342 0.29 -27.86 -17.43
C GLU A 342 1.55 -28.47 -18.08
N GLY A 343 2.70 -27.81 -17.97
CA GLY A 343 3.99 -28.35 -18.40
C GLY A 343 4.38 -29.65 -17.67
N ALA A 344 4.27 -29.66 -16.33
CA ALA A 344 4.55 -30.84 -15.53
C ALA A 344 3.61 -32.02 -15.84
N MET A 345 2.32 -31.75 -16.11
CA MET A 345 1.36 -32.78 -16.53
C MET A 345 1.68 -33.35 -17.92
N ALA A 346 2.11 -32.51 -18.86
CA ALA A 346 2.57 -32.97 -20.17
C ALA A 346 3.84 -33.84 -20.07
N ASP A 347 4.80 -33.48 -19.20
CA ASP A 347 6.01 -34.27 -18.98
C ASP A 347 5.73 -35.59 -18.26
N ILE A 348 4.81 -35.62 -17.27
CA ILE A 348 4.31 -36.87 -16.67
C ILE A 348 3.66 -37.77 -17.73
N THR A 349 2.91 -37.19 -18.66
CA THR A 349 2.26 -37.96 -19.75
C THR A 349 3.31 -38.61 -20.66
N ARG A 350 4.32 -37.85 -21.10
CA ARG A 350 5.46 -38.39 -21.87
C ARG A 350 6.26 -39.45 -21.11
N GLN A 351 6.44 -39.29 -19.79
CA GLN A 351 7.09 -40.30 -18.95
C GLN A 351 6.25 -41.58 -18.87
N ALA A 352 4.93 -41.48 -18.76
CA ALA A 352 4.04 -42.64 -18.78
C ALA A 352 4.08 -43.37 -20.13
N GLU A 353 4.08 -42.65 -21.25
CA GLU A 353 4.29 -43.21 -22.60
C GLU A 353 5.65 -43.94 -22.70
N THR A 354 6.72 -43.32 -22.20
CA THR A 354 8.07 -43.91 -22.17
C THR A 354 8.12 -45.19 -21.33
N ILE A 355 7.49 -45.19 -20.15
CA ILE A 355 7.37 -46.37 -19.28
C ILE A 355 6.57 -47.47 -19.99
N SER A 356 5.50 -47.12 -20.72
CA SER A 356 4.72 -48.09 -21.49
C SER A 356 5.57 -48.74 -22.60
N SER A 357 6.36 -47.95 -23.34
CA SER A 357 7.29 -48.47 -24.35
C SER A 357 8.34 -49.41 -23.73
N LEU A 358 9.00 -48.98 -22.65
CA LEU A 358 10.00 -49.79 -21.96
C LEU A 358 9.42 -51.07 -21.35
N THR A 359 8.14 -51.05 -20.96
CA THR A 359 7.43 -52.25 -20.48
C THR A 359 7.18 -53.22 -21.63
N GLN A 360 6.75 -52.72 -22.79
CA GLN A 360 6.58 -53.51 -24.02
C GLN A 360 7.92 -54.12 -24.48
N ASP A 361 9.00 -53.34 -24.49
CA ASP A 361 10.34 -53.81 -24.86
C ASP A 361 10.84 -54.89 -23.90
N LYS A 362 10.62 -54.71 -22.59
CA LYS A 362 10.92 -55.70 -21.56
C LYS A 362 10.16 -57.01 -21.80
N ASP A 363 8.86 -56.94 -22.11
CA ASP A 363 8.05 -58.14 -22.31
C ASP A 363 8.45 -58.88 -23.61
N GLN A 364 8.83 -58.16 -24.67
CA GLN A 364 9.46 -58.76 -25.87
C GLN A 364 10.80 -59.43 -25.54
N LEU A 365 11.65 -58.81 -24.72
CA LEU A 365 12.91 -59.41 -24.27
C LEU A 365 12.69 -60.66 -23.41
N LEU A 366 11.66 -60.67 -22.56
CA LEU A 366 11.28 -61.87 -21.79
C LEU A 366 10.84 -63.02 -22.70
N GLU A 367 10.08 -62.74 -23.76
CA GLU A 367 9.69 -63.74 -24.75
C GLU A 367 10.89 -64.26 -25.57
N GLN A 368 11.82 -63.38 -25.96
CA GLN A 368 13.09 -63.78 -26.59
C GLN A 368 13.94 -64.68 -25.66
N VAL A 369 14.03 -64.35 -24.37
CA VAL A 369 14.74 -65.16 -23.37
C VAL A 369 14.06 -66.53 -23.17
N ALA A 370 12.72 -66.58 -23.17
CA ALA A 370 11.98 -67.84 -23.08
C ALA A 370 12.23 -68.73 -24.31
N GLU A 371 12.22 -68.18 -25.52
CA GLU A 371 12.50 -68.92 -26.74
C GLU A 371 13.96 -69.38 -26.83
N LEU A 372 14.94 -68.54 -26.44
CA LEU A 372 16.35 -68.95 -26.31
C LEU A 372 16.53 -70.06 -25.26
N GLY A 373 15.80 -70.00 -24.14
CA GLY A 373 15.78 -71.06 -23.13
C GLY A 373 15.25 -72.39 -23.68
N LYS A 374 14.22 -72.32 -24.54
CA LYS A 374 13.61 -73.47 -25.23
C LYS A 374 14.55 -74.07 -26.27
N GLN A 375 15.23 -73.23 -27.06
CA GLN A 375 16.26 -73.66 -28.02
C GLN A 375 17.45 -74.30 -27.32
N ASN A 376 17.92 -73.73 -26.20
CA ASN A 376 18.98 -74.33 -25.38
C ASN A 376 18.54 -75.69 -24.80
N GLY A 377 17.28 -75.82 -24.34
CA GLY A 377 16.72 -77.10 -23.91
C GLY A 377 16.69 -78.17 -25.02
N LEU A 378 16.33 -77.78 -26.25
CA LEU A 378 16.40 -78.65 -27.42
C LEU A 378 17.85 -79.05 -27.77
N SER A 379 18.79 -78.10 -27.73
CA SER A 379 20.22 -78.39 -27.93
C SER A 379 20.78 -79.33 -26.86
N GLN A 380 20.39 -79.17 -25.59
CA GLN A 380 20.77 -80.08 -24.51
C GLN A 380 20.21 -81.49 -24.71
N ALA A 381 18.96 -81.61 -25.17
CA ALA A 381 18.37 -82.91 -25.52
C ALA A 381 19.12 -83.59 -26.68
N GLN A 382 19.45 -82.85 -27.74
CA GLN A 382 20.27 -83.35 -28.85
C GLN A 382 21.67 -83.78 -28.41
N VAL A 383 22.32 -83.04 -27.51
CA VAL A 383 23.63 -83.42 -26.95
C VAL A 383 23.51 -84.70 -26.12
N ALA A 384 22.44 -84.87 -25.32
CA ALA A 384 22.21 -86.09 -24.56
C ALA A 384 21.97 -87.31 -25.49
N GLU A 385 21.19 -87.15 -26.55
CA GLU A 385 20.97 -88.18 -27.56
C GLU A 385 22.27 -88.55 -28.30
N LEU A 386 23.09 -87.57 -28.68
CA LEU A 386 24.40 -87.81 -29.28
C LEU A 386 25.36 -88.51 -28.31
N GLN A 387 25.36 -88.16 -27.03
CA GLN A 387 26.17 -88.84 -26.02
C GLN A 387 25.74 -90.30 -25.81
N GLU A 388 24.44 -90.59 -25.82
CA GLU A 388 23.92 -91.95 -25.74
C GLU A 388 24.23 -92.76 -27.00
N ASN A 389 24.09 -92.15 -28.18
CA ASN A 389 24.51 -92.77 -29.44
C ASN A 389 26.01 -93.07 -29.45
N ILE A 390 26.87 -92.15 -28.98
CA ILE A 390 28.32 -92.39 -28.85
C ILE A 390 28.59 -93.54 -27.88
N ARG A 391 27.92 -93.57 -26.72
CA ARG A 391 28.04 -94.66 -25.73
C ARG A 391 27.65 -96.02 -26.32
N ASN A 392 26.58 -96.08 -27.11
CA ASN A 392 26.15 -97.29 -27.81
C ASN A 392 27.16 -97.73 -28.88
N HIS A 393 27.73 -96.79 -29.66
CA HIS A 393 28.78 -97.13 -30.64
C HIS A 393 30.09 -97.59 -29.96
N ILE A 394 30.45 -97.02 -28.81
CA ILE A 394 31.59 -97.50 -28.00
C ILE A 394 31.35 -98.95 -27.58
N GLY A 395 30.17 -99.27 -27.01
CA GLY A 395 29.83 -100.64 -26.63
C GLY A 395 29.81 -101.63 -27.82
N GLN A 396 29.39 -101.18 -29.00
CA GLN A 396 29.51 -101.98 -30.24
C GLN A 396 30.96 -102.22 -30.65
N ILE A 397 31.83 -101.19 -30.57
CA ILE A 397 33.26 -101.31 -30.87
C ILE A 397 33.94 -102.26 -29.88
N GLU A 398 33.64 -102.16 -28.58
CA GLU A 398 34.15 -103.05 -27.53
C GLU A 398 33.68 -104.51 -27.76
N ALA A 399 32.43 -104.73 -28.17
CA ALA A 399 31.93 -106.04 -28.54
C ALA A 399 32.65 -106.62 -29.78
N ILE A 400 32.83 -105.82 -30.83
CA ILE A 400 33.59 -106.23 -32.04
C ILE A 400 35.06 -106.51 -31.69
N GLN A 401 35.67 -105.73 -30.80
CA GLN A 401 37.03 -105.99 -30.30
C GLN A 401 37.10 -107.33 -29.56
N HIS A 402 36.15 -107.62 -28.67
CA HIS A 402 36.09 -108.90 -27.97
C HIS A 402 35.87 -110.08 -28.93
N GLU A 403 35.00 -109.95 -29.94
CA GLU A 403 34.81 -110.96 -30.98
C GLU A 403 36.09 -111.17 -31.82
N LEU A 404 36.79 -110.09 -32.15
CA LEU A 404 38.06 -110.13 -32.87
C LEU A 404 39.16 -110.81 -32.05
N ASP A 405 39.33 -110.45 -30.78
CA ASP A 405 40.29 -111.07 -29.87
C ASP A 405 40.00 -112.57 -29.69
N THR A 406 38.72 -112.93 -29.51
CA THR A 406 38.28 -114.34 -29.46
C THR A 406 38.61 -115.07 -30.76
N THR A 407 38.42 -114.43 -31.91
CA THR A 407 38.74 -114.99 -33.23
C THR A 407 40.25 -115.15 -33.42
N ILE A 408 41.06 -114.18 -32.98
CA ILE A 408 42.52 -114.24 -33.00
C ILE A 408 43.02 -115.37 -32.11
N GLN A 409 42.48 -115.51 -30.89
CA GLN A 409 42.83 -116.60 -29.98
C GLN A 409 42.50 -117.97 -30.59
N ASN A 410 41.27 -118.16 -31.09
CA ASN A 410 40.87 -119.39 -31.77
C ASN A 410 41.77 -119.72 -32.98
N TRP A 411 42.18 -118.70 -33.74
CA TRP A 411 43.12 -118.87 -34.85
C TRP A 411 44.52 -119.25 -34.37
N GLN A 412 45.04 -118.65 -33.29
CA GLN A 412 46.33 -119.01 -32.69
C GLN A 412 46.31 -120.46 -32.15
N GLU A 413 45.25 -120.86 -31.46
CA GLU A 413 45.06 -122.24 -30.99
C GLU A 413 45.04 -123.22 -32.18
N SER A 414 44.28 -122.92 -33.24
CA SER A 414 44.30 -123.71 -34.48
C SER A 414 45.69 -123.78 -35.13
N GLN A 415 46.42 -122.66 -35.20
CA GLN A 415 47.79 -122.62 -35.72
C GLN A 415 48.77 -123.46 -34.90
N THR A 416 48.62 -123.50 -33.56
CA THR A 416 49.44 -124.40 -32.73
C THR A 416 49.09 -125.87 -32.96
N LEU A 417 47.80 -126.21 -33.09
CA LEU A 417 47.35 -127.56 -33.42
C LEU A 417 47.86 -128.03 -34.79
N ASP A 418 47.84 -127.16 -35.80
CA ASP A 418 48.31 -127.51 -37.14
C ASP A 418 49.84 -127.61 -37.20
N ARG A 419 50.59 -126.78 -36.46
CA ARG A 419 52.05 -127.00 -36.26
C ARG A 419 52.34 -128.34 -35.60
N GLN A 420 51.57 -128.73 -34.58
CA GLN A 420 51.69 -130.02 -33.92
C GLN A 420 51.50 -131.17 -34.94
N LYS A 421 50.41 -131.14 -35.74
CA LYS A 421 50.16 -132.14 -36.79
C LYS A 421 51.28 -132.20 -37.83
N ILE A 422 51.79 -131.05 -38.29
CA ILE A 422 52.90 -130.99 -39.25
C ILE A 422 54.17 -131.60 -38.64
N GLN A 423 54.45 -131.34 -37.37
CA GLN A 423 55.59 -131.91 -36.67
C GLN A 423 55.46 -133.44 -36.50
N ASP A 424 54.28 -133.93 -36.13
CA ASP A 424 53.99 -135.37 -36.02
C ASP A 424 54.11 -136.07 -37.39
N GLN A 425 53.55 -135.47 -38.45
CA GLN A 425 53.70 -135.96 -39.83
C GLN A 425 55.15 -135.96 -40.31
N SER A 426 55.94 -134.93 -39.97
CA SER A 426 57.37 -134.86 -40.32
C SER A 426 58.20 -135.94 -39.60
N GLN A 427 57.87 -136.27 -38.35
CA GLN A 427 58.49 -137.39 -37.64
C GLN A 427 58.14 -138.73 -38.27
N GLU A 428 56.89 -138.91 -38.70
CA GLU A 428 56.44 -140.14 -39.35
C GLU A 428 57.06 -140.32 -40.75
N ILE A 429 57.13 -139.26 -41.56
CA ILE A 429 57.88 -139.25 -42.82
C ILE A 429 59.35 -139.61 -42.59
N SER A 430 59.97 -139.07 -41.54
CA SER A 430 61.36 -139.39 -41.19
C SER A 430 61.54 -140.88 -40.86
N ARG A 431 60.63 -141.48 -40.07
CA ARG A 431 60.63 -142.93 -39.79
C ARG A 431 60.50 -143.77 -41.05
N GLN A 432 59.55 -143.42 -41.92
CA GLN A 432 59.30 -144.13 -43.18
C GLN A 432 60.52 -144.03 -44.12
N SER A 433 61.18 -142.87 -44.17
CA SER A 433 62.44 -142.70 -44.91
C SER A 433 63.56 -143.59 -44.35
N THR A 434 63.70 -143.69 -43.02
CA THR A 434 64.71 -144.58 -42.41
C THR A 434 64.43 -146.06 -42.69
N GLN A 435 63.14 -146.48 -42.70
CA GLN A 435 62.76 -147.84 -43.09
C GLN A 435 63.05 -148.12 -44.57
N LEU A 436 62.82 -147.15 -45.46
CA LEU A 436 63.15 -147.27 -46.89
C LEU A 436 64.66 -147.40 -47.13
N GLU A 437 65.50 -146.66 -46.38
CA GLU A 437 66.96 -146.82 -46.44
C GLU A 437 67.41 -148.21 -45.95
N GLN A 438 66.82 -148.72 -44.88
CA GLN A 438 67.11 -150.08 -44.39
C GLN A 438 66.71 -151.15 -45.43
N LEU A 439 65.52 -151.01 -46.04
CA LEU A 439 65.06 -151.91 -47.09
C LEU A 439 65.95 -151.85 -48.34
N SER A 440 66.36 -150.65 -48.79
CA SER A 440 67.26 -150.52 -49.95
C SER A 440 68.63 -151.13 -49.68
N ALA A 441 69.18 -150.98 -48.48
CA ALA A 441 70.42 -151.63 -48.06
C ALA A 441 70.30 -153.17 -48.05
N THR A 442 69.16 -153.73 -47.63
CA THR A 442 68.93 -155.18 -47.71
C THR A 442 68.76 -155.67 -49.14
N ASN A 443 68.07 -154.94 -50.03
CA ASN A 443 67.97 -155.28 -51.45
C ASN A 443 69.35 -155.26 -52.13
N LEU A 444 70.16 -154.23 -51.89
CA LEU A 444 71.52 -154.14 -52.45
C LEU A 444 72.43 -155.29 -51.98
N HIS A 445 72.19 -155.83 -50.78
CA HIS A 445 72.89 -157.02 -50.28
C HIS A 445 72.41 -158.31 -50.97
N LEU A 446 71.09 -158.44 -51.19
CA LEU A 446 70.48 -159.56 -51.92
C LEU A 446 70.90 -159.60 -53.40
N GLU A 447 70.93 -158.45 -54.09
CA GLU A 447 71.38 -158.33 -55.48
C GLU A 447 72.83 -158.80 -55.66
N ARG A 448 73.74 -158.41 -54.75
CA ARG A 448 75.13 -158.91 -54.76
C ARG A 448 75.20 -160.43 -54.54
N HIS A 449 74.32 -160.98 -53.71
CA HIS A 449 74.23 -162.43 -53.48
C HIS A 449 73.71 -163.19 -54.70
N LEU A 450 72.75 -162.62 -55.44
CA LEU A 450 72.25 -163.12 -56.71
C LEU A 450 73.37 -163.14 -57.77
N GLY A 451 74.10 -162.04 -57.98
CA GLY A 451 75.18 -161.98 -58.97
C GLY A 451 76.34 -162.97 -58.70
N MET A 452 76.58 -163.35 -57.44
CA MET A 452 77.51 -164.42 -57.08
C MET A 452 76.97 -165.83 -57.39
N LEU A 453 75.65 -166.05 -57.27
CA LEU A 453 75.00 -167.31 -57.61
C LEU A 453 74.89 -167.51 -59.13
N GLU A 454 74.60 -166.46 -59.89
CA GLU A 454 74.55 -166.48 -61.36
C GLU A 454 75.91 -166.86 -61.95
N ASN A 455 76.99 -166.17 -61.55
CA ASN A 455 78.37 -166.51 -61.95
C ASN A 455 78.77 -167.96 -61.63
N ARG A 456 78.29 -168.51 -60.50
CA ARG A 456 78.55 -169.89 -60.11
C ARG A 456 77.75 -170.88 -60.96
N THR A 457 76.56 -170.49 -61.40
CA THR A 457 75.68 -171.31 -62.25
C THR A 457 76.19 -171.37 -63.68
N GLU A 458 76.66 -170.27 -64.25
CA GLU A 458 77.29 -170.24 -65.58
C GLU A 458 78.54 -171.13 -65.66
N ARG A 459 79.41 -171.09 -64.65
CA ARG A 459 80.59 -171.98 -64.58
C ARG A 459 80.21 -173.46 -64.54
N LEU A 460 79.16 -173.81 -63.80
CA LEU A 460 78.65 -175.19 -63.75
C LEU A 460 78.04 -175.62 -65.09
N LEU A 461 77.39 -174.70 -65.82
CA LEU A 461 76.84 -174.97 -67.15
C LEU A 461 77.94 -175.27 -68.18
N SER A 462 79.03 -174.50 -68.17
CA SER A 462 80.20 -174.70 -69.04
C SER A 462 80.88 -176.06 -68.76
N ILE A 463 81.08 -176.40 -67.48
CA ILE A 463 81.66 -177.70 -67.08
C ILE A 463 80.77 -178.87 -67.53
N LYS A 464 79.43 -178.74 -67.41
CA LYS A 464 78.47 -179.74 -67.89
C LYS A 464 78.60 -179.97 -69.40
N GLN A 465 78.66 -178.92 -70.20
CA GLN A 465 78.76 -179.01 -71.66
C GLN A 465 80.05 -179.71 -72.11
N GLY A 466 81.18 -179.45 -71.45
CA GLY A 466 82.44 -180.16 -71.71
C GLY A 466 82.36 -181.67 -71.40
N LEU A 467 81.72 -182.05 -70.28
CA LEU A 467 81.56 -183.45 -69.89
C LEU A 467 80.60 -184.22 -70.83
N GLU A 468 79.53 -183.58 -71.32
CA GLU A 468 78.59 -184.18 -72.27
C GLU A 468 79.25 -184.46 -73.64
N ALA A 469 80.17 -183.60 -74.09
CA ALA A 469 80.93 -183.81 -75.32
C ALA A 469 81.88 -185.03 -75.22
N SER A 470 82.65 -185.15 -74.13
CA SER A 470 83.54 -186.31 -73.92
C SER A 470 82.78 -187.63 -73.75
N LEU A 471 81.60 -187.60 -73.13
CA LEU A 471 80.75 -188.79 -72.99
C LEU A 471 80.21 -189.31 -74.34
N LYS A 472 79.89 -188.40 -75.27
CA LYS A 472 79.41 -188.76 -76.61
C LYS A 472 80.49 -189.43 -77.45
N ALA A 473 81.69 -188.84 -77.52
CA ALA A 473 82.83 -189.43 -78.22
C ALA A 473 83.20 -190.82 -77.64
N GLY A 474 83.20 -190.95 -76.32
CA GLY A 474 83.45 -192.22 -75.63
C GLY A 474 82.33 -193.27 -75.74
N ALA A 475 81.18 -192.94 -76.34
CA ALA A 475 80.10 -193.89 -76.65
C ALA A 475 80.20 -194.39 -78.10
N GLU A 476 80.47 -193.49 -79.04
CA GLU A 476 80.62 -193.81 -80.46
C GLU A 476 81.82 -194.75 -80.72
N GLU A 477 82.95 -194.52 -80.03
CA GLU A 477 84.14 -195.40 -80.10
C GLU A 477 83.84 -196.83 -79.59
N ARG A 478 83.06 -196.95 -78.51
CA ARG A 478 82.61 -198.24 -77.97
C ARG A 478 81.64 -198.97 -78.91
N GLN A 479 80.80 -198.23 -79.62
CA GLN A 479 79.90 -198.81 -80.63
C GLN A 479 80.68 -199.40 -81.81
N ARG A 480 81.72 -198.68 -82.29
CA ARG A 480 82.64 -199.17 -83.33
C ARG A 480 83.35 -200.47 -82.92
N LEU A 481 83.97 -200.49 -81.73
CA LEU A 481 84.67 -201.68 -81.22
C LEU A 481 83.74 -202.88 -80.99
N THR A 482 82.49 -202.64 -80.58
CA THR A 482 81.49 -203.70 -80.38
C THR A 482 81.01 -204.30 -81.70
N ALA A 483 80.92 -203.51 -82.78
CA ALA A 483 80.61 -204.02 -84.11
C ALA A 483 81.77 -204.89 -84.65
N LEU A 484 83.01 -204.40 -84.55
CA LEU A 484 84.21 -205.11 -85.04
C LEU A 484 84.41 -206.48 -84.35
N ALA A 485 84.15 -206.55 -83.04
CA ALA A 485 84.21 -207.79 -82.27
C ALA A 485 83.07 -208.79 -82.61
N LYS A 486 81.97 -208.31 -83.17
CA LYS A 486 80.83 -209.14 -83.54
C LYS A 486 81.06 -209.82 -84.89
N ASP A 487 81.55 -209.09 -85.89
CA ASP A 487 81.75 -209.63 -87.23
C ASP A 487 82.92 -210.62 -87.28
N THR A 488 84.03 -210.31 -86.59
CA THR A 488 85.14 -211.27 -86.39
C THR A 488 84.70 -212.56 -85.68
N SER A 489 83.69 -212.50 -84.78
CA SER A 489 83.12 -213.70 -84.18
C SER A 489 82.32 -214.56 -85.17
N TYR A 490 81.66 -213.94 -86.15
CA TYR A 490 80.92 -214.65 -87.20
C TYR A 490 81.85 -215.30 -88.22
N GLU A 491 82.93 -214.63 -88.62
CA GLU A 491 83.97 -215.20 -89.49
C GLU A 491 84.67 -216.40 -88.83
N LEU A 492 85.01 -216.30 -87.54
CA LEU A 492 85.59 -217.42 -86.78
C LEU A 492 84.63 -218.63 -86.72
N LEU A 493 83.33 -218.38 -86.57
CA LEU A 493 82.32 -219.44 -86.49
C LEU A 493 82.02 -220.09 -87.85
N ALA A 494 82.18 -219.34 -88.95
CA ALA A 494 82.16 -219.87 -90.31
C ALA A 494 83.39 -220.75 -90.58
N ALA A 495 84.59 -220.26 -90.25
CA ALA A 495 85.84 -221.02 -90.37
C ALA A 495 85.83 -222.31 -89.52
N GLN A 496 85.28 -222.29 -88.30
CA GLN A 496 85.11 -223.49 -87.48
C GLN A 496 84.16 -224.52 -88.12
N ARG A 497 83.07 -224.09 -88.78
CA ARG A 497 82.18 -225.01 -89.49
C ARG A 497 82.84 -225.64 -90.71
N GLN A 498 83.67 -224.88 -91.42
CA GLN A 498 84.47 -225.37 -92.56
C GLN A 498 85.51 -226.39 -92.10
N ASN A 499 86.20 -226.14 -90.97
CA ASN A 499 87.09 -227.10 -90.34
C ASN A 499 86.37 -228.38 -89.88
N LYS A 500 85.15 -228.28 -89.32
CA LYS A 500 84.37 -229.46 -88.93
C LYS A 500 83.93 -230.32 -90.11
N ALA A 501 83.70 -229.73 -91.28
CA ALA A 501 83.44 -230.46 -92.51
C ALA A 501 84.70 -231.16 -93.06
N LEU A 502 85.88 -230.52 -92.90
CA LEU A 502 87.19 -231.11 -93.21
C LEU A 502 87.55 -232.26 -92.24
N GLU A 503 87.25 -232.15 -90.95
CA GLU A 503 87.40 -233.25 -89.99
C GLU A 503 86.50 -234.44 -90.36
N ALA A 504 85.28 -234.20 -90.83
CA ALA A 504 84.37 -235.28 -91.26
C ALA A 504 84.89 -236.02 -92.49
N THR A 505 85.46 -235.32 -93.49
CA THR A 505 86.10 -235.97 -94.65
C THR A 505 87.39 -236.69 -94.27
N VAL A 506 88.18 -236.17 -93.34
CA VAL A 506 89.39 -236.86 -92.81
C VAL A 506 89.02 -238.11 -92.00
N GLN A 507 88.01 -238.05 -91.11
CA GLN A 507 87.56 -239.24 -90.38
C GLN A 507 86.96 -240.31 -91.30
N GLN A 508 86.26 -239.92 -92.36
CA GLN A 508 85.76 -240.87 -93.34
C GLN A 508 86.91 -241.53 -94.12
N GLN A 509 87.94 -240.79 -94.52
CA GLN A 509 89.18 -241.36 -95.08
C GLN A 509 89.90 -242.29 -94.08
N GLN A 510 89.89 -241.97 -92.78
CA GLN A 510 90.44 -242.84 -91.73
C GLN A 510 89.65 -244.16 -91.58
N SER A 511 88.32 -244.13 -91.75
CA SER A 511 87.49 -245.34 -91.75
C SER A 511 87.79 -246.25 -92.96
N LEU A 512 88.08 -245.64 -94.11
CA LEU A 512 88.54 -246.29 -95.34
C LEU A 512 89.87 -247.03 -95.14
N ILE A 513 90.77 -246.48 -94.33
CA ILE A 513 92.09 -247.05 -94.02
C ILE A 513 92.01 -248.23 -93.03
N ASN A 514 91.13 -248.15 -92.02
CA ASN A 514 91.03 -249.20 -91.00
C ASN A 514 90.36 -250.48 -91.52
N ASP A 515 89.35 -250.38 -92.39
CA ASP A 515 88.68 -251.59 -92.92
C ASP A 515 89.51 -252.26 -94.05
N LEU A 516 90.32 -251.48 -94.77
CA LEU A 516 91.40 -252.01 -95.62
C LEU A 516 92.50 -252.70 -94.80
N SER A 517 92.77 -252.26 -93.57
CA SER A 517 93.77 -252.89 -92.70
C SER A 517 93.26 -254.18 -92.04
N SER A 518 91.97 -254.28 -91.70
CA SER A 518 91.42 -255.46 -91.01
C SER A 518 91.35 -256.70 -91.91
N ARG A 519 90.97 -256.53 -93.18
CA ARG A 519 90.81 -257.64 -94.13
C ARG A 519 92.14 -258.17 -94.69
N LEU A 520 93.19 -257.36 -94.68
CA LEU A 520 94.51 -257.74 -95.22
C LEU A 520 95.35 -258.61 -94.26
N GLN A 521 94.85 -258.93 -93.05
CA GLN A 521 95.60 -259.69 -92.04
C GLN A 521 95.26 -261.18 -91.90
N THR A 522 94.15 -261.69 -92.45
CA THR A 522 93.73 -263.10 -92.22
C THR A 522 93.46 -263.93 -93.46
N GLU A 523 93.80 -263.46 -94.66
CA GLU A 523 94.04 -264.34 -95.79
C GLU A 523 95.52 -264.14 -96.25
N LYS A 524 96.52 -265.02 -96.07
CA LYS A 524 96.65 -266.45 -95.66
C LYS A 524 95.33 -267.25 -95.71
N LYS A 525 94.70 -267.33 -96.89
CA LYS A 525 95.29 -267.20 -98.24
C LYS A 525 95.27 -265.80 -98.91
N VAL A 526 96.47 -265.26 -99.20
CA VAL A 526 96.81 -264.62 -100.49
C VAL A 526 96.45 -263.12 -100.76
N ILE A 527 97.40 -262.39 -101.39
CA ILE A 527 97.32 -261.17 -102.25
C ILE A 527 97.34 -259.72 -101.65
N HIS A 528 98.56 -259.14 -101.67
CA HIS A 528 99.04 -257.97 -102.46
C HIS A 528 98.47 -256.52 -102.43
N LEU A 529 99.44 -255.60 -102.22
CA LEU A 529 99.90 -254.48 -103.09
C LEU A 529 99.36 -253.03 -102.99
N ALA A 530 100.32 -252.13 -103.27
CA ALA A 530 100.20 -250.71 -103.69
C ALA A 530 99.69 -249.71 -102.62
N GLY A 531 100.00 -248.41 -102.71
CA GLY A 531 100.65 -247.64 -103.78
C GLY A 531 100.87 -246.17 -103.38
N PRO A 532 101.41 -245.31 -104.27
CA PRO A 532 102.31 -244.22 -103.84
C PRO A 532 101.84 -242.78 -104.18
N THR A 533 102.75 -241.80 -103.99
CA THR A 533 102.78 -240.43 -104.59
C THR A 533 101.75 -239.39 -104.08
N ALA A 534 101.99 -238.07 -104.08
CA ALA A 534 103.17 -237.24 -104.40
C ALA A 534 102.99 -235.76 -103.98
N ARG A 535 104.10 -234.98 -104.05
CA ARG A 535 104.19 -233.50 -104.25
C ARG A 535 103.72 -232.62 -103.07
N ARG A 536 104.52 -231.64 -102.58
CA ARG A 536 105.15 -230.46 -103.24
C ARG A 536 104.16 -229.61 -104.04
N ALA A 537 103.73 -228.50 -103.48
CA ALA A 537 103.71 -227.18 -104.14
C ALA A 537 103.01 -226.17 -103.22
N ALA A 538 103.50 -224.93 -103.25
CA ALA A 538 102.72 -223.72 -102.96
C ALA A 538 102.13 -223.66 -101.53
N GLU A 539 101.56 -222.57 -101.05
CA GLU A 539 101.28 -221.25 -101.63
C GLU A 539 102.09 -220.19 -100.83
N VAL A 540 102.57 -219.06 -101.37
CA VAL A 540 101.83 -217.97 -102.04
C VAL A 540 100.75 -217.49 -101.04
N GLU A 541 100.73 -216.28 -100.51
CA GLU A 541 101.01 -214.92 -101.01
C GLU A 541 101.71 -214.15 -99.85
N GLU A 542 102.73 -213.29 -99.97
CA GLU A 542 103.35 -212.51 -101.05
C GLU A 542 102.40 -211.61 -101.87
N GLU A 543 102.49 -210.31 -101.55
CA GLU A 543 102.31 -209.13 -102.41
C GLU A 543 101.08 -209.06 -103.34
N VAL A 544 100.12 -208.21 -102.96
CA VAL A 544 99.12 -207.61 -103.85
C VAL A 544 99.18 -206.08 -103.64
N PRO A 545 99.18 -205.26 -104.72
CA PRO A 545 100.28 -204.32 -104.91
C PRO A 545 99.80 -202.94 -105.44
N GLU A 546 100.66 -202.27 -106.23
CA GLU A 546 100.31 -201.30 -107.31
C GLU A 546 99.71 -199.93 -106.87
N PHE A 547 100.12 -198.80 -107.47
CA PHE A 547 99.52 -198.18 -108.67
C PHE A 547 97.97 -198.29 -108.67
N GLU A 548 97.15 -197.23 -108.75
CA GLU A 548 97.34 -195.83 -109.19
C GLU A 548 96.10 -194.99 -108.76
N LEU A 549 96.27 -193.66 -108.56
CA LEU A 549 95.37 -192.49 -108.83
C LEU A 549 93.81 -192.59 -108.85
N PRO A 550 93.03 -191.47 -108.69
CA PRO A 550 93.36 -190.08 -108.28
C PRO A 550 92.41 -189.43 -107.21
N HIS A 551 92.84 -188.30 -106.60
CA HIS A 551 92.01 -187.33 -105.81
C HIS A 551 91.39 -187.85 -104.48
N GLN A 552 90.86 -187.06 -103.53
CA GLN A 552 90.77 -185.60 -103.26
C GLN A 552 90.68 -185.33 -101.72
N GLN A 553 90.96 -184.09 -101.27
CA GLN A 553 90.56 -183.35 -100.03
C GLN A 553 90.00 -184.08 -98.76
N ASP A 554 90.19 -183.67 -97.49
CA ASP A 554 91.10 -182.73 -96.76
C ASP A 554 90.75 -182.84 -95.24
N GLU A 555 91.61 -183.29 -94.29
CA GLU A 555 91.21 -183.40 -92.85
C GLU A 555 92.36 -183.55 -91.79
N THR A 556 91.98 -183.36 -90.50
CA THR A 556 92.72 -183.56 -89.21
C THR A 556 93.63 -182.40 -88.69
N PRO A 557 94.02 -182.37 -87.38
CA PRO A 557 93.13 -182.23 -86.22
C PRO A 557 93.69 -181.32 -85.08
N GLY A 558 92.98 -181.23 -83.95
CA GLY A 558 93.52 -180.77 -82.65
C GLY A 558 93.05 -179.35 -82.25
N HIS A 559 92.20 -179.20 -81.22
CA HIS A 559 92.53 -179.22 -79.78
C HIS A 559 93.33 -177.99 -79.30
N GLN A 560 92.91 -177.27 -78.26
CA GLN A 560 91.57 -177.12 -77.67
C GLN A 560 91.59 -175.85 -76.79
N MET A 561 90.49 -175.10 -76.77
CA MET A 561 90.17 -174.07 -75.76
C MET A 561 88.83 -174.43 -75.11
#